data_AF-A0A8J7IDW2-F1
#
_entry.id   AF-A0A8J7IDW2-F1
#
_cell.length_a   1.000
_cell.length_b   1.000
_cell.length_c   1.000
_cell.angle_alpha   90.00
_cell.angle_beta   90.00
_cell.angle_gamma   90.00
#
_symmetry.space_group_name_H-M   'P 1'
#
loop_
_entity.id
_entity.type
_entity.pdbx_description
1 polymer ?
#
loop_
_entity_poly.entity_id
_entity_poly.type
_entity_poly.pdbx_seq_one_letter_code
_entity_poly.pdbx_strand_id
1 'polypeptide(L)'
;MSKFQIDIDFSNVDLTSLETDDDFKREAKILLPQALVKLGETVGEKTWDELNKTKGAGTKQKFSQSEKRKFVQETGKNYQRQASNRERQELENYIVEQLRTHKEGT
;
A
#
# COMPACT_ATOMS: atom_id res chain seq x y z
N MET A 1 -0.83 -16.68 -0.39
CA MET A 1 -0.84 -15.44 0.41
C MET A 1 -0.09 -14.39 -0.39
N SER A 2 -0.68 -13.22 -0.62
CA SER A 2 0.02 -12.17 -1.37
C SER A 2 1.23 -11.65 -0.58
N LYS A 3 2.30 -11.34 -1.31
CA LYS A 3 3.51 -10.68 -0.78
C LYS A 3 3.18 -9.32 -0.15
N PHE A 4 2.12 -8.67 -0.64
CA PHE A 4 1.68 -7.37 -0.18
C PHE A 4 0.40 -7.51 0.64
N GLN A 5 0.42 -6.99 1.87
CA GLN A 5 -0.74 -6.92 2.76
C GLN A 5 -1.30 -5.51 2.75
N ILE A 6 -1.80 -5.06 1.60
CA ILE A 6 -2.40 -3.75 1.42
C ILE A 6 -3.78 -3.89 0.80
N ASP A 7 -4.70 -3.03 1.22
CA ASP A 7 -6.02 -2.90 0.62
C ASP A 7 -5.96 -1.82 -0.45
N ILE A 8 -6.10 -2.18 -1.73
CA ILE A 8 -6.07 -1.24 -2.85
C ILE A 8 -7.52 -0.90 -3.19
N ASP A 9 -7.81 0.39 -3.31
CA ASP A 9 -9.15 0.84 -3.65
C ASP A 9 -9.36 0.76 -5.17
N PHE A 10 -10.18 -0.19 -5.60
CA PHE A 10 -10.55 -0.39 -7.01
C PHE A 10 -11.90 0.25 -7.36
N SER A 11 -12.52 1.01 -6.45
CA SER A 11 -13.88 1.55 -6.64
C SER A 11 -14.00 2.50 -7.84
N ASN A 12 -12.89 3.15 -8.22
CA ASN A 12 -12.83 4.07 -9.36
C ASN A 12 -12.35 3.41 -10.66
N VAL A 13 -12.09 2.10 -10.64
CA VAL A 13 -11.63 1.36 -11.81
C VAL A 13 -12.83 0.83 -12.58
N ASP A 14 -12.93 1.20 -13.85
CA ASP A 14 -13.90 0.58 -14.75
C ASP A 14 -13.39 -0.80 -15.21
N LEU A 15 -13.64 -1.82 -14.38
CA LEU A 15 -13.27 -3.20 -14.68
C LEU A 15 -13.91 -3.74 -15.96
N THR A 16 -15.04 -3.18 -16.39
CA THR A 16 -15.73 -3.65 -17.61
C THR A 16 -14.94 -3.28 -18.86
N SER A 17 -14.30 -2.11 -18.86
CA SER A 17 -13.46 -1.60 -19.95
C SER A 17 -12.10 -2.30 -20.12
N LEU A 18 -11.65 -3.09 -19.13
CA LEU A 18 -10.35 -3.75 -19.16
C LEU A 18 -10.41 -5.08 -19.93
N GLU A 19 -10.12 -5.07 -21.23
CA GLU A 19 -10.21 -6.27 -22.07
C GLU A 19 -8.83 -6.91 -22.36
N THR A 20 -7.80 -6.08 -22.48
CA THR A 20 -6.46 -6.54 -22.87
C THR A 20 -5.47 -6.45 -21.71
N ASP A 21 -4.39 -7.24 -21.79
CA ASP A 21 -3.27 -7.18 -20.85
C ASP A 21 -2.70 -5.76 -20.69
N ASP A 22 -2.72 -4.97 -21.75
CA ASP A 22 -2.23 -3.59 -21.73
C ASP A 22 -3.19 -2.65 -21.00
N ASP A 23 -4.50 -2.90 -21.02
CA ASP A 23 -5.47 -2.15 -20.23
C ASP A 23 -5.25 -2.37 -18.74
N PHE A 24 -5.05 -3.62 -18.31
CA PHE A 24 -4.74 -3.92 -16.91
C PHE A 24 -3.43 -3.28 -16.46
N LYS A 25 -2.38 -3.35 -17.27
CA LYS A 25 -1.09 -2.72 -16.96
C LYS A 25 -1.20 -1.20 -16.88
N ARG A 26 -1.95 -0.58 -17.80
CA ARG A 26 -2.20 0.87 -17.78
C ARG A 26 -2.87 1.28 -16.47
N GLU A 27 -3.92 0.56 -16.09
CA GLU A 27 -4.64 0.86 -14.86
C GLU A 27 -3.79 0.61 -13.60
N ALA A 28 -3.04 -0.49 -13.59
CA ALA A 28 -2.10 -0.79 -12.51
C ALA A 28 -1.05 0.32 -12.31
N LYS A 29 -0.54 0.91 -13.40
CA LYS A 29 0.39 2.05 -13.34
C LYS A 29 -0.24 3.31 -12.76
N ILE A 30 -1.53 3.54 -13.01
CA ILE A 30 -2.28 4.67 -12.44
C ILE A 30 -2.44 4.48 -10.92
N LEU A 31 -2.72 3.25 -10.49
CA LEU A 31 -2.91 2.90 -9.07
C LEU A 31 -1.59 2.76 -8.29
N LEU A 32 -0.48 2.47 -8.98
CA LEU A 32 0.82 2.16 -8.37
C LEU A 32 1.30 3.23 -7.36
N PRO A 33 1.25 4.55 -7.64
CA PRO A 33 1.67 5.57 -6.67
C PRO A 33 0.88 5.49 -5.35
N GLN A 34 -0.43 5.28 -5.42
CA GLN A 34 -1.30 5.20 -4.23
C GLN A 34 -1.05 3.89 -3.48
N ALA A 35 -0.88 2.78 -4.19
CA ALA A 35 -0.56 1.48 -3.61
C ALA A 35 0.78 1.50 -2.86
N LEU A 36 1.80 2.17 -3.42
CA LEU A 36 3.10 2.36 -2.76
C LEU A 36 2.97 3.17 -1.47
N VAL A 37 2.17 4.24 -1.48
CA VAL A 37 1.90 5.04 -0.28
C VAL A 37 1.23 4.16 0.77
N LYS A 38 0.16 3.44 0.43
CA LYS A 38 -0.51 2.51 1.35
C LYS A 38 0.42 1.44 1.90
N LEU A 39 1.32 0.89 1.08
CA LEU A 39 2.32 -0.08 1.53
C LEU A 39 3.24 0.51 2.59
N GLY A 40 3.76 1.71 2.35
CA GLY A 40 4.58 2.42 3.33
C GLY A 40 3.79 2.83 4.58
N GLU A 41 2.52 3.19 4.45
CA GLU A 41 1.63 3.48 5.59
C GLU A 41 1.42 2.23 6.46
N THR A 42 1.13 1.08 5.85
CA THR A 42 0.99 -0.21 6.57
C THR A 42 2.28 -0.60 7.30
N VAL A 43 3.43 -0.42 6.65
CA VAL A 43 4.74 -0.67 7.29
C VAL A 43 4.95 0.31 8.45
N GLY A 44 4.71 1.60 8.23
CA GLY A 44 4.85 2.64 9.25
C GLY A 44 3.93 2.40 10.45
N GLU A 45 2.71 1.96 10.22
CA GLU A 45 1.76 1.62 11.28
C GLU A 45 2.26 0.43 12.12
N LYS A 46 2.71 -0.66 11.48
CA LYS A 46 3.28 -1.82 12.18
C LYS A 46 4.53 -1.43 12.98
N THR A 47 5.46 -0.69 12.37
CA THR A 47 6.68 -0.21 13.03
C THR A 47 6.35 0.67 14.23
N TRP A 48 5.38 1.58 14.09
CA TRP A 48 4.94 2.43 15.19
C TRP A 48 4.35 1.62 16.35
N ASP A 49 3.48 0.67 16.04
CA ASP A 49 2.86 -0.19 17.05
C ASP A 49 3.90 -1.07 17.77
N GLU A 50 4.92 -1.57 17.06
CA GLU A 50 6.05 -2.32 17.65
C GLU A 50 6.93 -1.44 18.54
N LEU A 51 7.25 -0.22 18.12
CA LEU A 51 8.01 0.76 18.93
C LEU A 51 7.26 1.12 20.21
N ASN A 52 5.94 1.21 20.15
CA ASN A 52 5.10 1.50 21.32
C ASN A 52 4.97 0.28 22.25
N LYS A 53 4.95 -0.94 21.71
CA LYS A 53 4.93 -2.18 22.49
C LYS A 53 6.24 -2.45 23.23
N THR A 54 7.38 -2.21 22.58
CA THR A 54 8.72 -2.50 23.14
C THR A 54 9.16 -1.54 24.23
N LYS A 55 8.62 -0.31 24.27
CA LYS A 55 8.95 0.69 25.30
C LYS A 55 8.09 0.59 26.59
N GLY A 56 7.36 -0.50 26.75
CA GLY A 56 6.46 -0.77 27.88
C GLY A 56 7.08 -1.52 29.05
N ALA A 57 8.12 -0.98 29.68
CA ALA A 57 8.51 -1.32 31.06
C ALA A 57 9.13 -0.11 31.78
N GLY A 58 8.43 1.03 31.83
CA GLY A 58 8.82 2.12 32.74
C GLY A 58 8.30 3.52 32.43
N THR A 59 8.07 3.87 31.16
CA THR A 59 7.69 5.24 30.78
C THR A 59 6.65 5.23 29.68
N LYS A 60 5.39 5.52 30.04
CA LYS A 60 4.30 5.72 29.07
C LYS A 60 4.57 6.98 28.26
N GLN A 61 5.34 6.88 27.18
CA GLN A 61 5.38 7.94 26.18
C GLN A 61 4.04 7.92 25.45
N LYS A 62 3.14 8.82 25.83
CA LYS A 62 1.83 9.00 25.20
C LYS A 62 2.02 9.67 23.84
N PHE A 63 2.52 8.94 22.85
CA PHE A 63 2.43 9.47 21.50
C PHE A 63 0.95 9.63 21.14
N SER A 64 0.58 10.83 20.73
CA SER A 64 -0.77 11.17 20.34
C SER A 64 -1.17 10.46 19.06
N GLN A 65 -2.48 10.23 18.88
CA GLN A 65 -3.01 9.69 17.62
C GLN A 65 -2.70 10.59 16.42
N SER A 66 -2.50 11.89 16.64
CA SER A 66 -2.02 12.83 15.63
C SER A 66 -0.57 12.58 15.20
N GLU A 67 0.32 12.23 16.12
CA GLU A 67 1.71 11.90 15.81
C GLU A 67 1.81 10.57 15.08
N LYS A 68 1.03 9.55 15.50
CA LYS A 68 0.92 8.28 14.76
C LYS A 68 0.51 8.53 13.31
N ARG A 69 -0.56 9.33 13.09
CA ARG A 69 -1.04 9.66 11.75
C ARG A 69 0.01 10.37 10.90
N LYS A 70 0.70 11.36 11.46
CA LYS A 70 1.78 12.07 10.74
C LYS A 70 2.91 11.13 10.36
N PHE A 71 3.39 10.33 11.31
CA PHE A 71 4.46 9.36 11.08
C PHE A 71 4.08 8.40 9.94
N VAL A 72 2.91 7.77 10.03
CA VAL A 72 2.40 6.84 9.01
C VAL A 72 2.34 7.49 7.62
N GLN A 73 1.76 8.69 7.52
CA GLN A 73 1.65 9.41 6.24
C GLN A 73 3.02 9.81 5.66
N GLU A 74 3.95 10.25 6.51
CA GLU A 74 5.31 10.58 6.07
C GLU A 74 6.08 9.34 5.63
N THR A 75 5.96 8.23 6.35
CA THR A 75 6.54 6.94 5.95
C THR A 75 5.97 6.47 4.62
N GLY A 76 4.65 6.57 4.40
CA GLY A 76 4.00 6.26 3.13
C GLY A 76 4.57 7.05 1.95
N LYS A 77 4.62 8.38 2.08
CA LYS A 77 5.17 9.27 1.04
C LYS A 77 6.65 9.04 0.79
N ASN A 78 7.44 8.80 1.84
CA ASN A 78 8.86 8.52 1.70
C ASN A 78 9.10 7.16 1.04
N TYR A 79 8.33 6.14 1.42
CA TYR A 79 8.40 4.82 0.81
C TYR A 79 8.11 4.88 -0.69
N GLN A 80 7.04 5.58 -1.10
CA GLN A 80 6.73 5.79 -2.52
C GLN A 80 7.89 6.42 -3.29
N ARG A 81 8.59 7.40 -2.70
CA ARG A 81 9.73 8.09 -3.33
C ARG A 81 10.98 7.21 -3.41
N GLN A 82 11.21 6.37 -2.40
CA GLN A 82 12.41 5.54 -2.28
C GLN A 82 12.27 4.14 -2.88
N ALA A 83 11.04 3.70 -3.17
CA ALA A 83 10.76 2.39 -3.72
C ALA A 83 11.56 2.13 -5.01
N SER A 84 12.29 1.02 -5.03
CA SER A 84 13.13 0.63 -6.14
C SER A 84 12.29 0.28 -7.39
N ASN A 85 12.91 0.33 -8.57
CA ASN A 85 12.25 -0.08 -9.82
C ASN A 85 11.74 -1.53 -9.75
N ARG A 86 12.48 -2.40 -9.04
CA ARG A 86 12.08 -3.79 -8.83
C ARG A 86 10.81 -3.88 -7.99
N GLU A 87 10.76 -3.21 -6.83
CA GLU A 87 9.56 -3.22 -5.97
C GLU A 87 8.36 -2.61 -6.69
N ARG A 88 8.57 -1.52 -7.44
CA ARG A 88 7.54 -0.91 -8.27
C ARG A 88 6.95 -1.90 -9.27
N GLN A 89 7.81 -2.65 -9.98
CA GLN A 89 7.36 -3.65 -10.94
C GLN A 89 6.65 -4.82 -10.25
N GLU A 90 7.18 -5.31 -9.13
CA GLU A 90 6.55 -6.38 -8.37
C GLU A 90 5.16 -5.97 -7.86
N LEU A 91 5.01 -4.72 -7.41
CA LEU A 91 3.73 -4.18 -6.96
C LEU A 91 2.77 -3.92 -8.13
N GLU A 92 3.27 -3.42 -9.26
CA GLU A 92 2.47 -3.28 -10.49
C GLU A 92 1.89 -4.63 -10.92
N ASN A 93 2.73 -5.67 -10.99
CA ASN A 93 2.29 -7.02 -11.34
C ASN A 93 1.22 -7.54 -10.35
N TYR A 94 1.41 -7.28 -9.05
CA TYR A 94 0.41 -7.64 -8.04
C TYR A 94 -0.92 -6.91 -8.26
N ILE A 95 -0.90 -5.60 -8.57
CA ILE A 95 -2.12 -4.84 -8.86
C ILE A 95 -2.83 -5.43 -10.09
N VAL A 96 -2.10 -5.78 -11.15
CA VAL A 96 -2.65 -6.45 -12.34
C VAL A 96 -3.34 -7.76 -11.97
N GLU A 97 -2.71 -8.60 -11.15
CA GLU A 97 -3.30 -9.86 -10.68
C GLU A 97 -4.58 -9.64 -9.86
N GLN A 98 -4.62 -8.60 -9.01
CA GLN A 98 -5.81 -8.25 -8.25
C GLN A 98 -6.95 -7.74 -9.15
N LEU A 99 -6.65 -6.89 -10.12
CA LEU A 99 -7.64 -6.40 -11.10
C LEU A 99 -8.27 -7.55 -11.89
N ARG A 100 -7.45 -8.52 -12.33
CA ARG A 100 -7.95 -9.72 -13.02
C ARG A 100 -8.84 -10.56 -12.12
N THR A 101 -8.38 -10.83 -10.90
CA THR A 101 -9.15 -11.60 -9.90
C THR A 101 -10.50 -10.93 -9.61
N HIS A 102 -10.50 -9.61 -9.44
CA HIS A 102 -11.73 -8.85 -9.23
C HIS A 102 -12.67 -8.93 -10.44
N LYS A 103 -12.14 -8.81 -11.66
CA LYS A 103 -12.95 -8.91 -12.89
C LYS A 103 -13.56 -10.31 -13.07
N GLU A 104 -12.79 -11.37 -12.82
CA GLU A 104 -13.26 -12.76 -12.94
C GLU A 104 -14.25 -13.16 -11.83
N GLY A 105 -14.19 -12.48 -10.67
CA GLY A 105 -15.10 -12.71 -9.55
C GLY A 105 -16.38 -11.86 -9.56
N THR A 106 -16.56 -10.97 -10.56
CA THR A 106 -17.75 -10.14 -10.74
C THR A 106 -18.65 -10.73 -11.82
#